data_AF-A0A3C0W4D3-F1
#
_entry.id   AF-A0A3C0W4D3-F1
#
_cell.length_a   1.000
_cell.length_b   1.000
_cell.length_c   1.000
_cell.angle_alpha   90.00
_cell.angle_beta   90.00
_cell.angle_gamma   90.00
#
_symmetry.space_group_name_H-M   'P 1'
#
loop_
_entity.id
_entity.type
_entity.pdbx_description
1 polymer ?
#
loop_
_entity_poly.entity_id
_entity_poly.type
_entity_poly.pdbx_seq_one_letter_code
_entity_poly.pdbx_strand_id
1 'polypeptide(L)'
;MAWSIPPAPTEEDFPEALLALDLAGKAVVMCVADAEGYARECVANAHPAGLGLEQHAVEVVKRGRIKANWPGDTPENLSFSVRLPFGSDMPPLLPPADRWTGPSPTSEQIELATRTSDEIRAIHNEPLSDDIIPLAMDEALRTEVAPEQAAFIRSLYQRYGLSSREAHALNIRMLARMIALTETPRPIEFAYYSDEPEIQEMMRDAEAGEGVLASTWRIRTAYCERFDCSVEYPEEPAAPKHWRLRDDEPFTPPQSPD
;
A
#
# COMPACT_ATOMS: atom_id res chain seq x y z
N MET A 1 -1.10 -20.64 -23.34
CA MET A 1 -0.83 -20.89 -21.90
C MET A 1 -2.09 -20.56 -21.12
N ALA A 2 -2.42 -21.37 -20.11
CA ALA A 2 -3.53 -21.09 -19.19
C ALA A 2 -3.07 -21.33 -17.75
N TRP A 3 -3.65 -20.60 -16.80
CA TRP A 3 -3.38 -20.77 -15.38
C TRP A 3 -4.15 -21.99 -14.82
N SER A 4 -3.46 -22.81 -14.03
CA SER A 4 -4.11 -23.69 -13.06
C SER A 4 -4.51 -22.91 -11.81
N ILE A 5 -3.56 -22.11 -11.33
CA ILE A 5 -3.71 -21.26 -10.16
C ILE A 5 -3.16 -19.90 -10.58
N PRO A 6 -4.00 -18.89 -10.83
CA PRO A 6 -3.51 -17.57 -11.18
C PRO A 6 -2.85 -16.92 -9.96
N PRO A 7 -1.67 -16.29 -10.11
CA PRO A 7 -1.11 -15.47 -9.04
C PRO A 7 -1.95 -14.20 -8.89
N ALA A 8 -2.28 -13.85 -7.65
CA ALA A 8 -2.95 -12.60 -7.32
C ALA A 8 -2.41 -12.09 -5.97
N PRO A 9 -2.07 -10.80 -5.87
CA PRO A 9 -1.61 -10.22 -4.63
C PRO A 9 -2.80 -10.05 -3.67
N THR A 10 -2.50 -10.20 -2.38
CA THR A 10 -3.36 -9.87 -1.26
C THR A 10 -2.72 -8.72 -0.47
N GLU A 11 -3.45 -8.09 0.45
CA GLU A 11 -2.91 -6.96 1.24
C GLU A 11 -1.64 -7.34 2.02
N GLU A 12 -1.54 -8.59 2.48
CA GLU A 12 -0.35 -9.11 3.17
C GLU A 12 0.90 -9.19 2.27
N ASP A 13 0.72 -9.13 0.95
CA ASP A 13 1.82 -9.11 -0.02
C ASP A 13 2.33 -7.69 -0.33
N PHE A 14 1.72 -6.65 0.25
CA PHE A 14 2.08 -5.28 -0.08
C PHE A 14 3.34 -4.89 0.71
N PRO A 15 4.38 -4.34 0.07
CA PRO A 15 5.57 -3.89 0.78
C PRO A 15 5.19 -2.84 1.82
N GLU A 16 5.78 -2.93 3.02
CA GLU A 16 5.49 -2.03 4.14
C GLU A 16 5.71 -0.55 3.76
N ALA A 17 6.77 -0.25 3.00
CA ALA A 17 7.05 1.11 2.55
C ALA A 17 6.01 1.64 1.56
N LEU A 18 5.38 0.76 0.77
CA LEU A 18 4.31 1.13 -0.14
C LEU A 18 3.04 1.49 0.64
N LEU A 19 2.68 0.66 1.63
CA LEU A 19 1.56 0.88 2.54
C LEU A 19 1.73 2.16 3.37
N ALA A 20 2.89 2.32 4.00
CA ALA A 20 3.17 3.45 4.88
C ALA A 20 3.22 4.80 4.17
N LEU A 21 3.55 4.81 2.87
CA LEU A 21 3.50 6.00 2.02
C LEU A 21 2.14 6.21 1.34
N ASP A 22 1.18 5.32 1.57
CA ASP A 22 -0.13 5.33 0.93
C ASP A 22 -0.03 5.42 -0.60
N LEU A 23 0.80 4.55 -1.17
CA LEU A 23 1.07 4.50 -2.61
C LEU A 23 0.48 3.24 -3.23
N ALA A 24 -0.15 3.39 -4.39
CA ALA A 24 -0.40 2.24 -5.26
C ALA A 24 0.85 1.93 -6.07
N GLY A 25 0.96 0.70 -6.55
CA GLY A 25 2.08 0.30 -7.39
C GLY A 25 1.71 -0.79 -8.39
N LYS A 26 2.58 -0.99 -9.36
CA LYS A 26 2.44 -2.00 -10.41
C LYS A 26 3.76 -2.67 -10.67
N ALA A 27 3.73 -3.98 -10.81
CA ALA A 27 4.89 -4.77 -11.17
C ALA A 27 4.62 -5.59 -12.44
N VAL A 28 5.67 -5.76 -13.23
CA VAL A 28 5.72 -6.74 -14.32
C VAL A 28 6.82 -7.73 -13.98
N VAL A 29 6.43 -8.99 -13.82
CA VAL A 29 7.33 -10.09 -13.47
C VAL A 29 7.39 -11.04 -14.66
N MET A 30 8.60 -11.38 -15.09
CA MET A 30 8.83 -12.40 -16.09
C MET A 30 9.56 -13.57 -15.45
N CYS A 31 9.08 -14.78 -15.69
CA CYS A 31 9.64 -15.98 -15.09
C CYS A 31 9.80 -17.12 -16.10
N VAL A 32 10.57 -18.12 -15.72
CA VAL A 32 10.64 -19.43 -16.36
C VAL A 32 9.94 -20.47 -15.49
N ALA A 33 9.09 -21.30 -16.12
CA ALA A 33 8.41 -22.39 -15.44
C ALA A 33 9.29 -23.67 -15.32
N ASP A 34 9.11 -24.39 -14.22
CA ASP A 34 9.57 -25.78 -14.08
C ASP A 34 8.61 -26.78 -14.75
N ALA A 35 8.91 -28.08 -14.64
CA ALA A 35 8.10 -29.14 -15.26
C ALA A 35 6.71 -29.29 -14.62
N GLU A 36 6.55 -28.84 -13.39
CA GLU A 36 5.29 -28.85 -12.66
C GLU A 36 4.43 -27.61 -12.96
N GLY A 37 5.02 -26.58 -13.56
CA GLY A 37 4.39 -25.32 -13.95
C GLY A 37 4.51 -24.20 -12.91
N TYR A 38 5.41 -24.31 -11.95
CA TYR A 38 5.74 -23.25 -10.99
C TYR A 38 6.89 -22.37 -11.51
N ALA A 39 6.96 -21.14 -11.00
CA ALA A 39 8.04 -20.22 -11.34
C ALA A 39 9.36 -20.61 -10.64
N ARG A 40 10.46 -20.71 -11.40
CA ARG A 40 11.79 -21.11 -10.87
C ARG A 40 12.85 -20.01 -10.97
N GLU A 41 12.80 -19.19 -12.01
CA GLU A 41 13.72 -18.06 -12.21
C GLU A 41 12.88 -16.86 -12.62
N CYS A 42 12.96 -15.75 -11.89
CA CYS A 42 12.14 -14.57 -12.14
C CYS A 42 12.97 -13.30 -12.15
N VAL A 43 12.58 -12.36 -13.01
CA VAL A 43 13.04 -10.97 -13.02
C VAL A 43 11.81 -10.08 -12.99
N ALA A 44 11.92 -8.93 -12.33
CA ALA A 44 10.79 -8.02 -12.17
C ALA A 44 11.25 -6.57 -12.35
N ASN A 45 10.37 -5.78 -12.96
CA ASN A 45 10.39 -4.33 -12.85
C ASN A 45 9.14 -3.93 -12.06
N ALA A 46 9.26 -2.92 -11.20
CA ALA A 46 8.12 -2.36 -10.50
C ALA A 46 8.12 -0.83 -10.56
N HIS A 47 6.95 -0.28 -10.32
CA HIS A 47 6.73 1.15 -10.22
C HIS A 47 5.75 1.43 -9.08
N PRO A 48 6.09 2.29 -8.10
CA PRO A 48 7.34 3.04 -7.95
C PRO A 48 8.55 2.13 -7.67
N ALA A 49 9.68 2.40 -8.34
CA ALA A 49 10.89 1.60 -8.20
C ALA A 49 11.59 1.80 -6.84
N GLY A 50 12.21 0.73 -6.34
CA GLY A 50 13.09 0.80 -5.16
C GLY A 50 12.36 0.82 -3.81
N LEU A 51 11.06 0.50 -3.78
CA LEU A 51 10.27 0.32 -2.56
C LEU A 51 10.08 -1.15 -2.16
N GLY A 52 10.80 -2.08 -2.79
CA GLY A 52 10.71 -3.52 -2.52
C GLY A 52 9.63 -4.27 -3.32
N LEU A 53 8.88 -3.57 -4.18
CA LEU A 53 7.76 -4.15 -4.92
C LEU A 53 8.19 -5.32 -5.82
N GLU A 54 9.38 -5.25 -6.39
CA GLU A 54 9.91 -6.29 -7.28
C GLU A 54 10.02 -7.64 -6.57
N GLN A 55 10.56 -7.64 -5.34
CA GLN A 55 10.74 -8.85 -4.54
C GLN A 55 9.38 -9.44 -4.14
N HIS A 56 8.47 -8.61 -3.63
CA HIS A 56 7.11 -9.02 -3.25
C HIS A 56 6.33 -9.56 -4.46
N ALA A 57 6.43 -8.92 -5.63
CA ALA A 57 5.80 -9.37 -6.85
C ALA A 57 6.30 -10.75 -7.31
N VAL A 58 7.60 -11.03 -7.17
CA VAL A 58 8.17 -12.35 -7.46
C VAL A 58 7.57 -13.43 -6.53
N GLU A 59 7.43 -13.15 -5.24
CA GLU A 59 6.83 -14.10 -4.29
C GLU A 59 5.35 -14.36 -4.59
N VAL A 60 4.60 -13.34 -5.00
CA VAL A 60 3.22 -13.49 -5.50
C VAL A 60 3.18 -14.43 -6.70
N VAL A 61 4.04 -14.22 -7.71
CA VAL A 61 4.06 -15.06 -8.92
C VAL A 61 4.44 -16.51 -8.63
N LYS A 62 5.34 -16.76 -7.67
CA LYS A 62 5.73 -18.12 -7.27
C LYS A 62 4.59 -18.97 -6.70
N ARG A 63 3.54 -18.33 -6.17
CA ARG A 63 2.31 -19.03 -5.73
C ARG A 63 1.44 -19.49 -6.92
N GLY A 64 1.63 -18.89 -8.09
CA GLY A 64 0.93 -19.25 -9.33
C GLY A 64 1.42 -20.56 -9.93
N ARG A 65 0.56 -21.20 -10.73
CA ARG A 65 0.88 -22.42 -11.46
C ARG A 65 0.27 -22.42 -12.85
N ILE A 66 1.09 -22.60 -13.87
CA ILE A 66 0.63 -22.68 -15.27
C ILE A 66 0.32 -24.13 -15.68
N LYS A 67 -0.51 -24.32 -16.72
CA LYS A 67 -0.77 -25.61 -17.36
C LYS A 67 0.06 -25.75 -18.62
N ALA A 68 0.44 -26.99 -18.92
CA ALA A 68 0.86 -27.38 -20.26
C ALA A 68 -0.21 -26.99 -21.29
N ASN A 69 0.21 -26.59 -22.49
CA ASN A 69 -0.72 -26.14 -23.53
C ASN A 69 -1.50 -27.31 -24.14
N TRP A 70 -0.91 -28.51 -24.14
CA TRP A 70 -1.46 -29.71 -24.79
C TRP A 70 -1.31 -30.96 -23.90
N PRO A 71 -2.18 -31.98 -24.07
CA PRO A 71 -1.98 -33.28 -23.42
C PRO A 71 -0.64 -33.90 -23.83
N GLY A 72 0.23 -34.18 -22.86
CA GLY A 72 1.57 -34.74 -23.09
C GLY A 72 2.71 -33.71 -23.22
N ASP A 73 2.39 -32.42 -23.19
CA ASP A 73 3.36 -31.32 -23.12
C ASP A 73 3.72 -31.00 -21.66
N THR A 74 4.85 -30.31 -21.46
CA THR A 74 5.33 -29.86 -20.14
C THR A 74 5.56 -28.35 -20.16
N PRO A 75 5.21 -27.62 -19.08
CA PRO A 75 5.53 -26.19 -18.95
C PRO A 75 7.03 -25.91 -18.75
N GLU A 76 7.88 -26.94 -18.67
CA GLU A 76 9.31 -26.78 -18.41
C GLU A 76 9.99 -25.82 -19.40
N ASN A 77 10.74 -24.87 -18.86
CA ASN A 77 11.47 -23.84 -19.60
C ASN A 77 10.59 -22.87 -20.40
N LEU A 78 9.27 -22.86 -20.16
CA LEU A 78 8.38 -21.85 -20.74
C LEU A 78 8.57 -20.53 -20.01
N SER A 79 8.94 -19.49 -20.77
CA SER A 79 8.97 -18.11 -20.28
C SER A 79 7.56 -17.53 -20.27
N PHE A 80 7.18 -16.83 -19.21
CA PHE A 80 5.88 -16.17 -19.10
C PHE A 80 5.97 -14.87 -18.31
N SER A 81 5.00 -13.98 -18.55
CA SER A 81 4.95 -12.62 -17.99
C SER A 81 3.65 -12.40 -17.23
N VAL A 82 3.73 -11.73 -16.09
CA VAL A 82 2.61 -11.46 -15.19
C VAL A 82 2.61 -9.99 -14.81
N ARG A 83 1.45 -9.34 -14.95
CA ARG A 83 1.22 -7.97 -14.52
C ARG A 83 0.45 -7.99 -13.20
N LEU A 84 1.04 -7.43 -12.14
CA LEU A 84 0.47 -7.43 -10.79
C LEU A 84 0.19 -5.98 -10.33
N PRO A 85 -1.06 -5.64 -10.00
CA PRO A 85 -1.37 -4.38 -9.31
C PRO A 85 -1.22 -4.55 -7.80
N PHE A 86 -0.71 -3.53 -7.12
CA PHE A 86 -0.64 -3.40 -5.67
C PHE A 86 -1.41 -2.13 -5.27
N GLY A 87 -2.31 -2.24 -4.30
CA GLY A 87 -3.05 -1.08 -3.77
C GLY A 87 -3.95 -0.37 -4.78
N SER A 88 -4.50 -1.08 -5.79
CA SER A 88 -5.32 -0.47 -6.85
C SER A 88 -6.62 0.16 -6.37
N ASP A 89 -7.10 -0.26 -5.20
CA ASP A 89 -8.40 0.14 -4.64
C ASP A 89 -8.25 1.10 -3.45
N MET A 90 -7.04 1.63 -3.21
CA MET A 90 -6.84 2.58 -2.11
C MET A 90 -7.52 3.92 -2.41
N PRO A 91 -8.28 4.49 -1.44
CA PRO A 91 -8.92 5.79 -1.61
C PRO A 91 -7.88 6.89 -1.84
N PRO A 92 -8.23 7.96 -2.58
CA PRO A 92 -7.30 9.04 -2.83
C PRO A 92 -6.97 9.79 -1.54
N LEU A 93 -5.68 9.98 -1.27
CA LEU A 93 -5.24 10.81 -0.15
C LEU A 93 -5.52 12.29 -0.43
N LEU A 94 -6.43 12.84 0.36
CA LEU A 94 -6.84 14.23 0.22
C LEU A 94 -5.79 15.17 0.85
N PRO A 95 -5.60 16.38 0.28
CA PRO A 95 -4.77 17.39 0.92
C PRO A 95 -5.32 17.75 2.31
N PRO A 96 -4.46 18.01 3.30
CA PRO A 96 -4.92 18.36 4.64
C PRO A 96 -5.72 19.66 4.64
N ALA A 97 -6.70 19.75 5.53
CA ALA A 97 -7.37 21.01 5.80
C ALA A 97 -6.39 22.02 6.44
N ASP A 98 -6.55 23.31 6.14
CA ASP A 98 -5.64 24.36 6.65
C ASP A 98 -5.74 24.54 8.18
N ARG A 99 -6.97 24.47 8.71
CA ARG A 99 -7.28 24.66 10.13
C ARG A 99 -8.70 24.22 10.47
N TRP A 100 -8.96 24.09 11.77
CA TRP A 100 -10.29 23.83 12.29
C TRP A 100 -11.16 25.09 12.26
N THR A 101 -12.37 24.97 11.69
CA THR A 101 -13.37 26.06 11.64
C THR A 101 -14.70 25.72 12.30
N GLY A 102 -14.86 24.49 12.79
CA GLY A 102 -16.07 24.04 13.47
C GLY A 102 -16.16 24.49 14.93
N PRO A 103 -17.17 23.99 15.68
CA PRO A 103 -17.34 24.32 17.08
C PRO A 103 -16.15 23.88 17.93
N SER A 104 -15.85 24.62 19.00
CA SER A 104 -14.84 24.19 19.97
C SER A 104 -15.40 23.06 20.82
N PRO A 105 -14.69 21.92 20.98
CA PRO A 105 -15.16 20.84 21.82
C PRO A 105 -15.30 21.25 23.29
N THR A 106 -16.34 20.75 23.96
CA THR A 106 -16.51 20.89 25.41
C THR A 106 -15.62 19.91 26.18
N SER A 107 -15.42 20.13 27.48
CA SER A 107 -14.66 19.20 28.33
C SER A 107 -15.23 17.78 28.31
N GLU A 108 -16.56 17.64 28.32
CA GLU A 108 -17.23 16.33 28.27
C GLU A 108 -16.96 15.59 26.95
N GLN A 109 -16.89 16.32 25.83
CA GLN A 109 -16.56 15.77 24.52
C GLN A 109 -15.09 15.35 24.43
N ILE A 110 -14.18 16.13 25.03
CA ILE A 110 -12.76 15.77 25.13
C ILE A 110 -12.56 14.51 25.99
N GLU A 111 -13.25 14.42 27.13
CA GLU A 111 -13.21 13.23 27.99
C GLU A 111 -13.75 11.98 27.27
N LEU A 112 -14.86 12.13 26.53
CA LEU A 112 -15.40 11.04 25.72
C LEU A 112 -14.41 10.61 24.63
N ALA A 113 -13.84 11.56 23.89
CA ALA A 113 -12.83 11.28 22.86
C ALA A 113 -11.61 10.55 23.43
N THR A 114 -11.14 10.98 24.61
CA THR A 114 -10.01 10.35 25.30
C THR A 114 -10.30 8.88 25.60
N ARG A 115 -11.43 8.59 26.24
CA ARG A 115 -11.83 7.21 26.57
C ARG A 115 -11.96 6.34 25.33
N THR A 116 -12.67 6.82 24.31
CA THR A 116 -12.86 6.06 23.06
C THR A 116 -11.53 5.78 22.36
N SER A 117 -10.64 6.78 22.26
CA SER A 117 -9.31 6.59 21.66
C SER A 117 -8.46 5.59 22.45
N ASP A 118 -8.51 5.64 23.78
CA ASP A 118 -7.80 4.70 24.65
C ASP A 118 -8.34 3.26 24.54
N GLU A 119 -9.66 3.10 24.42
CA GLU A 119 -10.33 1.81 24.20
C GLU A 119 -9.93 1.19 22.86
N ILE A 120 -9.99 1.96 21.76
CA ILE A 120 -9.57 1.49 20.42
C ILE A 120 -8.11 1.05 20.45
N ARG A 121 -7.22 1.87 21.00
CA ARG A 121 -5.78 1.55 21.12
C ARG A 121 -5.55 0.26 21.94
N ALA A 122 -6.33 0.07 23.01
CA ALA A 122 -6.24 -1.13 23.83
C ALA A 122 -6.70 -2.39 23.07
N ILE A 123 -7.72 -2.30 22.22
CA ILE A 123 -8.19 -3.41 21.37
C ILE A 123 -7.10 -3.84 20.38
N HIS A 124 -6.41 -2.87 19.76
CA HIS A 124 -5.35 -3.14 18.79
C HIS A 124 -4.00 -3.49 19.41
N ASN A 125 -3.90 -3.51 20.74
CA ASN A 125 -2.65 -3.74 21.49
C ASN A 125 -1.50 -2.81 21.04
N GLU A 126 -1.81 -1.55 20.75
CA GLU A 126 -0.84 -0.58 20.26
C GLU A 126 -0.16 0.17 21.43
N PRO A 127 1.12 -0.10 21.73
CA PRO A 127 1.83 0.65 22.75
C PRO A 127 2.16 2.06 22.24
N LEU A 128 2.07 3.04 23.14
CA LEU A 128 2.56 4.38 22.85
C LEU A 128 4.09 4.37 22.89
N SER A 129 4.71 4.77 21.78
CA SER A 129 6.14 4.98 21.62
C SER A 129 6.40 6.43 21.24
N ASP A 130 7.62 6.87 21.52
CA ASP A 130 8.16 8.16 21.06
C ASP A 130 8.93 7.99 19.73
N ASP A 131 8.99 6.77 19.19
CA ASP A 131 9.57 6.49 17.89
C ASP A 131 8.70 7.06 16.77
N ILE A 132 9.32 7.85 15.89
CA ILE A 132 8.64 8.51 14.77
C ILE A 132 8.51 7.59 13.55
N ILE A 133 9.39 6.59 13.43
CA ILE A 133 9.32 5.59 12.36
C ILE A 133 8.78 4.29 12.98
N PRO A 134 7.63 3.77 12.50
CA PRO A 134 7.11 2.49 12.95
C PRO A 134 8.12 1.36 12.75
N LEU A 135 8.13 0.37 13.66
CA LEU A 135 9.12 -0.73 13.64
C LEU A 135 9.14 -1.51 12.32
N ALA A 136 7.96 -1.84 11.77
CA ALA A 136 7.85 -2.55 10.50
C ALA A 136 8.45 -1.73 9.35
N MET A 137 8.12 -0.44 9.29
CA MET A 137 8.69 0.49 8.32
C MET A 137 10.21 0.64 8.50
N ASP A 138 10.71 0.73 9.74
CA ASP A 138 12.16 0.78 9.99
C ASP A 138 12.88 -0.46 9.46
N GLU A 139 12.28 -1.64 9.63
CA GLU A 139 12.81 -2.90 9.09
C GLU A 139 12.82 -2.89 7.56
N ALA A 140 11.71 -2.56 6.92
CA ALA A 140 11.61 -2.49 5.47
C ALA A 140 12.63 -1.51 4.87
N LEU A 141 12.86 -0.37 5.52
CA LEU A 141 13.89 0.60 5.13
C LEU A 141 15.33 0.06 5.23
N ARG A 142 15.57 -1.02 6.00
CA ARG A 142 16.88 -1.69 6.09
C ARG A 142 17.03 -2.85 5.12
N THR A 143 15.95 -3.55 4.80
CA THR A 143 16.01 -4.85 4.13
C THR A 143 15.46 -4.86 2.72
N GLU A 144 14.46 -4.02 2.42
CA GLU A 144 13.67 -4.08 1.18
C GLU A 144 13.82 -2.83 0.31
N VAL A 145 13.87 -1.66 0.93
CA VAL A 145 13.89 -0.37 0.24
C VAL A 145 15.32 -0.05 -0.24
N ALA A 146 15.42 0.47 -1.47
CA ALA A 146 16.69 0.91 -2.03
C ALA A 146 17.35 2.01 -1.16
N PRO A 147 18.69 2.04 -1.01
CA PRO A 147 19.35 2.90 -0.01
C PRO A 147 19.07 4.41 -0.14
N GLU A 148 18.91 4.92 -1.36
CA GLU A 148 18.60 6.34 -1.58
C GLU A 148 17.18 6.69 -1.10
N GLN A 149 16.20 5.89 -1.51
CA GLN A 149 14.80 6.00 -1.10
C GLN A 149 14.70 5.85 0.41
N ALA A 150 15.38 4.86 0.99
CA ALA A 150 15.38 4.63 2.42
C ALA A 150 15.90 5.83 3.20
N ALA A 151 17.04 6.40 2.78
CA ALA A 151 17.60 7.60 3.40
C ALA A 151 16.65 8.81 3.28
N PHE A 152 16.00 8.97 2.12
CA PHE A 152 15.06 10.07 1.93
C PHE A 152 13.80 9.92 2.78
N ILE A 153 13.18 8.74 2.79
CA ILE A 153 12.01 8.43 3.61
C ILE A 153 12.31 8.71 5.09
N ARG A 154 13.46 8.28 5.60
CA ARG A 154 13.88 8.60 6.98
C ARG A 154 13.91 10.10 7.24
N SER A 155 14.41 10.89 6.31
CA SER A 155 14.43 12.36 6.44
C SER A 155 13.02 12.97 6.41
N LEU A 156 12.08 12.35 5.68
CA LEU A 156 10.67 12.79 5.65
C LEU A 156 9.96 12.49 6.96
N TYR A 157 10.16 11.30 7.53
CA TYR A 157 9.65 10.98 8.87
C TYR A 157 10.25 11.90 9.94
N GLN A 158 11.54 12.20 9.89
CA GLN A 158 12.15 13.17 10.81
C GLN A 158 11.53 14.58 10.70
N ARG A 159 11.01 14.95 9.54
CA ARG A 159 10.46 16.28 9.29
C ARG A 159 8.95 16.37 9.56
N TYR A 160 8.20 15.35 9.18
CA TYR A 160 6.74 15.38 9.14
C TYR A 160 6.09 14.22 9.92
N GLY A 161 6.85 13.19 10.27
CA GLY A 161 6.36 12.03 10.99
C GLY A 161 5.91 12.41 12.40
N LEU A 162 5.03 11.57 12.94
CA LEU A 162 4.53 11.68 14.30
C LEU A 162 4.89 10.39 15.03
N SER A 163 5.33 10.52 16.28
CA SER A 163 5.37 9.36 17.17
C SER A 163 3.96 8.85 17.46
N SER A 164 3.80 7.58 17.84
CA SER A 164 2.45 7.07 18.16
C SER A 164 1.83 7.78 19.37
N ARG A 165 2.64 8.35 20.27
CA ARG A 165 2.16 9.24 21.35
C ARG A 165 1.59 10.55 20.81
N GLU A 166 2.29 11.22 19.91
CA GLU A 166 1.80 12.47 19.31
C GLU A 166 0.55 12.22 18.46
N ALA A 167 0.58 11.18 17.63
CA ALA A 167 -0.56 10.75 16.83
C ALA A 167 -1.79 10.47 17.71
N HIS A 168 -1.63 9.77 18.84
CA HIS A 168 -2.73 9.51 19.79
C HIS A 168 -3.32 10.80 20.36
N ALA A 169 -2.48 11.76 20.78
CA ALA A 169 -2.96 13.04 21.30
C ALA A 169 -3.73 13.86 20.26
N LEU A 170 -3.27 13.83 19.00
CA LEU A 170 -3.91 14.49 17.87
C LEU A 170 -5.21 13.78 17.47
N ASN A 171 -5.26 12.44 17.53
CA ASN A 171 -6.47 11.66 17.31
C ASN A 171 -7.55 11.98 18.34
N ILE A 172 -7.21 12.13 19.62
CA ILE A 172 -8.16 12.58 20.66
C ILE A 172 -8.74 13.95 20.30
N ARG A 173 -7.91 14.88 19.80
CA ARG A 173 -8.35 16.23 19.40
C ARG A 173 -9.27 16.18 18.18
N MET A 174 -8.90 15.43 17.15
CA MET A 174 -9.72 15.19 15.96
C MET A 174 -11.07 14.59 16.38
N LEU A 175 -11.05 13.58 17.24
CA LEU A 175 -12.25 12.92 17.70
C LEU A 175 -13.16 13.85 18.52
N ALA A 176 -12.60 14.67 19.41
CA ALA A 176 -13.36 15.66 20.15
C ALA A 176 -14.05 16.67 19.21
N ARG A 177 -13.38 17.08 18.12
CA ARG A 177 -13.95 17.94 17.07
C ARG A 177 -15.07 17.22 16.31
N MET A 178 -14.93 15.93 15.99
CA MET A 178 -16.00 15.15 15.37
C MET A 178 -17.24 15.02 16.27
N ILE A 179 -17.07 14.74 17.57
CA ILE A 179 -18.18 14.71 18.54
C ILE A 179 -18.90 16.07 18.57
N ALA A 180 -18.14 17.16 18.52
CA ALA A 180 -18.69 18.51 18.52
C ALA A 180 -19.49 18.84 17.25
N LEU A 181 -19.20 18.19 16.12
CA LEU A 181 -19.96 18.35 14.87
C LEU A 181 -21.25 17.55 14.85
N THR A 182 -21.22 16.29 15.30
CA THR A 182 -22.31 15.33 15.09
C THR A 182 -23.30 15.25 16.25
N GLU A 183 -22.97 15.87 17.40
CA GLU A 183 -23.74 15.81 18.65
C GLU A 183 -24.05 14.37 19.13
N THR A 184 -23.42 13.35 18.55
CA THR A 184 -23.76 11.94 18.78
C THR A 184 -22.49 11.07 18.95
N PRO A 185 -22.43 10.19 19.98
CA PRO A 185 -21.25 9.35 20.25
C PRO A 185 -21.04 8.17 19.29
N ARG A 186 -22.12 7.64 18.69
CA ARG A 186 -22.11 6.38 17.93
C ARG A 186 -21.70 6.46 16.46
N PRO A 187 -21.85 7.60 15.74
CA PRO A 187 -21.29 7.74 14.40
C PRO A 187 -19.76 7.66 14.34
N ILE A 188 -19.07 7.76 15.48
CA ILE A 188 -17.61 7.86 15.54
C ILE A 188 -16.90 6.54 15.27
N GLU A 189 -17.35 5.45 15.89
CA GLU A 189 -16.79 4.12 15.61
C GLU A 189 -17.03 3.73 14.15
N PHE A 190 -18.17 4.15 13.59
CA PHE A 190 -18.47 4.00 12.17
C PHE A 190 -17.61 4.93 11.30
N ALA A 191 -17.37 6.17 11.75
CA ALA A 191 -16.59 7.14 11.00
C ALA A 191 -15.13 6.74 10.87
N TYR A 192 -14.56 6.12 11.90
CA TYR A 192 -13.14 5.72 11.92
C TYR A 192 -12.76 4.67 10.86
N TYR A 193 -13.75 3.94 10.33
CA TYR A 193 -13.55 2.83 9.40
C TYR A 193 -14.41 2.94 8.14
N SER A 194 -15.01 4.11 7.88
CA SER A 194 -15.90 4.27 6.73
C SER A 194 -15.16 4.87 5.55
N ASP A 195 -15.28 4.24 4.38
CA ASP A 195 -14.80 4.74 3.10
C ASP A 195 -15.80 5.72 2.44
N GLU A 196 -16.88 6.09 3.13
CA GLU A 196 -17.85 7.06 2.62
C GLU A 196 -17.19 8.44 2.45
N PRO A 197 -17.24 9.06 1.25
CA PRO A 197 -16.55 10.32 0.97
C PRO A 197 -16.89 11.47 1.93
N GLU A 198 -18.15 11.57 2.34
CA GLU A 198 -18.62 12.59 3.28
C GLU A 198 -17.99 12.42 4.67
N ILE A 199 -17.77 11.18 5.10
CA ILE A 199 -17.12 10.87 6.36
C ILE A 199 -15.62 11.15 6.28
N GLN A 200 -14.97 10.78 5.17
CA GLN A 200 -13.57 11.08 4.92
C GLN A 200 -13.29 12.59 4.91
N GLU A 201 -14.17 13.37 4.29
CA GLU A 201 -14.10 14.84 4.32
C GLU A 201 -14.27 15.38 5.75
N MET A 202 -15.24 14.87 6.52
CA MET A 202 -15.43 15.27 7.92
C MET A 202 -14.19 14.96 8.78
N MET A 203 -13.59 13.78 8.62
CA MET A 203 -12.36 13.40 9.34
C MET A 203 -11.19 14.33 9.01
N ARG A 204 -10.98 14.59 7.71
CA ARG A 204 -9.95 15.51 7.21
C ARG A 204 -10.11 16.91 7.82
N ASP A 205 -11.34 17.43 7.83
CA ASP A 205 -11.63 18.76 8.36
C ASP A 205 -11.43 18.81 9.89
N ALA A 206 -11.86 17.76 10.61
CA ALA A 206 -11.66 17.62 12.05
C ALA A 206 -10.17 17.47 12.43
N GLU A 207 -9.37 16.82 11.61
CA GLU A 207 -7.92 16.70 11.83
C GLU A 207 -7.22 18.06 11.70
N ALA A 208 -7.74 18.95 10.84
CA ALA A 208 -7.26 20.32 10.66
C ALA A 208 -5.78 20.42 10.28
N GLY A 209 -5.26 19.43 9.55
CA GLY A 209 -3.89 19.43 9.06
C GLY A 209 -2.81 19.13 10.10
N GLU A 210 -3.19 18.68 11.30
CA GLU A 210 -2.25 18.45 12.40
C GLU A 210 -1.86 16.96 12.56
N GLY A 211 -2.73 16.04 12.16
CA GLY A 211 -2.65 14.61 12.51
C GLY A 211 -1.95 13.69 11.50
N VAL A 212 -2.30 12.40 11.59
CA VAL A 212 -1.71 11.32 10.79
C VAL A 212 -2.01 11.48 9.30
N LEU A 213 -3.24 11.81 8.89
CA LEU A 213 -3.58 12.00 7.48
C LEU A 213 -2.74 13.14 6.87
N ALA A 214 -2.62 14.25 7.60
CA ALA A 214 -1.77 15.37 7.19
C ALA A 214 -0.27 15.02 7.17
N SER A 215 0.21 14.24 8.13
CA SER A 215 1.59 13.74 8.16
C SER A 215 1.88 12.84 6.96
N THR A 216 1.05 11.81 6.73
CA THR A 216 1.12 10.91 5.57
C THR A 216 1.05 11.68 4.26
N TRP A 217 0.14 12.66 4.13
CA TRP A 217 0.04 13.48 2.92
C TRP A 217 1.33 14.25 2.63
N ARG A 218 1.94 14.87 3.65
CA ARG A 218 3.20 15.62 3.49
C ARG A 218 4.36 14.71 3.12
N ILE A 219 4.46 13.54 3.77
CA ILE A 219 5.49 12.54 3.48
C ILE A 219 5.32 12.03 2.05
N ARG A 220 4.12 11.55 1.68
CA ARG A 220 3.81 11.05 0.33
C ARG A 220 4.07 12.11 -0.73
N THR A 221 3.56 13.33 -0.55
CA THR A 221 3.74 14.43 -1.52
C THR A 221 5.21 14.76 -1.72
N ALA A 222 5.98 14.92 -0.64
CA ALA A 222 7.41 15.20 -0.74
C ALA A 222 8.20 14.02 -1.34
N TYR A 223 7.78 12.78 -1.09
CA TYR A 223 8.35 11.60 -1.74
C TYR A 223 8.12 11.65 -3.26
N CYS A 224 6.88 11.91 -3.69
CA CYS A 224 6.49 11.92 -5.10
C CYS A 224 6.94 13.17 -5.87
N GLU A 225 7.31 14.25 -5.19
CA GLU A 225 8.02 15.38 -5.81
C GLU A 225 9.44 15.00 -6.26
N ARG A 226 10.06 14.03 -5.59
CA ARG A 226 11.42 13.58 -5.88
C ARG A 226 11.46 12.33 -6.75
N PHE A 227 10.56 11.38 -6.49
CA PHE A 227 10.51 10.09 -7.15
C PHE A 227 9.21 9.93 -7.92
N ASP A 228 9.25 9.20 -9.03
CA ASP A 228 8.05 8.96 -9.83
C ASP A 228 7.12 7.98 -9.11
N CYS A 229 5.95 8.49 -8.72
CA CYS A 229 4.87 7.75 -8.07
C CYS A 229 3.70 7.43 -8.99
N SER A 230 3.88 7.52 -10.32
CA SER A 230 2.82 7.16 -11.25
C SER A 230 2.41 5.69 -11.07
N VAL A 231 1.22 5.35 -11.53
CA VAL A 231 0.64 4.00 -11.40
C VAL A 231 0.60 3.32 -12.77
N GLU A 232 1.63 3.53 -13.58
CA GLU A 232 1.78 2.88 -14.88
C GLU A 232 2.47 1.53 -14.70
N TYR A 233 2.15 0.56 -15.57
CA TYR A 233 2.93 -0.67 -15.59
C TYR A 233 4.31 -0.33 -16.12
N PRO A 234 5.39 -0.73 -15.42
CA PRO A 234 6.72 -0.58 -15.97
C PRO A 234 6.87 -1.43 -17.23
N GLU A 235 7.90 -1.11 -18.02
CA GLU A 235 8.28 -1.97 -19.13
C GLU A 235 8.58 -3.39 -18.65
N GLU A 236 8.27 -4.36 -19.50
CA GLU A 236 8.60 -5.75 -19.22
C GLU A 236 10.12 -5.92 -19.05
N PRO A 237 10.59 -6.60 -17.98
CA PRO A 237 12.01 -6.76 -17.74
C PRO A 237 12.67 -7.53 -18.88
N ALA A 238 13.91 -7.17 -19.21
CA ALA A 238 14.66 -7.87 -20.25
C ALA A 238 14.91 -9.33 -19.84
N ALA A 239 14.66 -10.26 -20.76
CA ALA A 239 14.89 -11.67 -20.51
C ALA A 239 16.40 -11.94 -20.35
N PRO A 240 16.81 -12.65 -19.30
CA PRO A 240 18.16 -13.19 -19.22
C PRO A 240 18.52 -13.95 -20.49
N LYS A 241 19.74 -13.74 -21.00
CA LYS A 241 20.19 -14.29 -22.30
C LYS A 241 20.13 -15.82 -22.40
N HIS A 242 20.13 -16.52 -21.26
CA HIS A 242 20.03 -17.98 -21.20
C HIS A 242 18.58 -18.48 -21.24
N TRP A 243 17.60 -17.61 -21.09
CA TRP A 243 16.19 -17.96 -21.24
C TRP A 243 15.87 -18.09 -22.72
N ARG A 244 15.26 -19.21 -23.10
CA ARG A 244 14.64 -19.32 -24.42
C ARG A 244 13.31 -18.59 -24.36
N LEU A 245 13.29 -17.36 -24.87
CA LEU A 245 12.05 -16.76 -25.32
C LEU A 245 11.49 -17.68 -26.40
N ARG A 246 10.22 -18.04 -26.28
CA ARG A 246 9.57 -18.81 -27.34
C ARG A 246 9.37 -17.85 -28.51
N ASP A 247 10.28 -17.91 -29.48
CA ASP A 247 10.14 -17.19 -30.75
C ASP A 247 8.85 -17.67 -31.45
N ASP A 248 8.00 -16.71 -31.83
CA ASP A 248 7.11 -16.74 -33.00
C ASP A 248 5.77 -17.52 -33.00
N GLU A 249 4.88 -17.36 -32.02
CA GLU A 249 3.43 -17.46 -32.32
C GLU A 249 2.61 -16.33 -31.65
N PRO A 250 1.97 -15.43 -32.42
CA PRO A 250 1.12 -14.40 -31.86
C PRO A 250 -0.11 -15.02 -31.17
N PHE A 251 -0.42 -14.51 -29.98
CA PHE A 251 -1.62 -14.86 -29.24
C PHE A 251 -2.88 -14.43 -30.01
N THR A 252 -3.65 -15.39 -30.51
CA THR A 252 -5.01 -15.13 -31.01
C THR A 252 -5.93 -15.06 -29.80
N PRO A 253 -6.54 -13.90 -29.48
CA PRO A 253 -7.55 -13.84 -28.43
C PRO A 253 -8.75 -14.75 -28.81
N PRO A 254 -9.42 -15.35 -27.83
CA PRO A 254 -10.58 -16.20 -28.09
C PRO A 254 -11.64 -15.39 -28.85
N GLN A 255 -12.06 -15.89 -30.01
CA GLN A 255 -13.22 -15.37 -30.70
C GLN A 255 -14.46 -15.61 -29.82
N SER A 256 -15.24 -14.54 -29.61
CA SER A 256 -16.52 -14.62 -28.92
C SER A 256 -17.42 -15.66 -29.61
N PRO A 257 -18.09 -16.54 -28.86
CA PRO A 257 -19.10 -17.41 -29.44
C PRO A 257 -20.31 -16.57 -29.86
N ASP A 258 -20.71 -16.71 -31.13
CA ASP A 258 -22.02 -16.29 -31.64
C ASP A 258 -23.17 -17.01 -30.91
#